data_AF-A0A351KBZ9-F1
#
_entry.id   AF-A0A351KBZ9-F1
#
_cell.length_a   1.000
_cell.length_b   1.000
_cell.length_c   1.000
_cell.angle_alpha   90.00
_cell.angle_beta   90.00
_cell.angle_gamma   90.00
#
_symmetry.space_group_name_H-M   'P 1'
#
loop_
_entity.id
_entity.type
_entity.pdbx_description
1 polymer ?
#
loop_
_entity_poly.entity_id
_entity_poly.type
_entity_poly.pdbx_seq_one_letter_code
_entity_poly.pdbx_strand_id
1 'polypeptide(L)'
;ANMSEEEWDSVTRVHLKGHFAPARHAIAYWRDLAKAGVEVDGRVVMTSSGAGLMGSIGQGNYAAAKAGIALLVVQAAAEWGRYGVLVNGVAPDARTRMTEGVFYGAEAPDGWDDKDPANVSPLMVWLGSADCDVTGRVFEATGGSLNVCDGWQHGPVVSVAGRRFEVAEVGEAVHRSIRDAPDPAPVFGSGG
;
A
#
# COMPACT_ATOMS: atom_id res chain seq x y z
N ALA A 1 23.17 3.79 -7.84
CA ALA A 1 22.20 2.68 -7.79
C ALA A 1 22.85 1.48 -8.44
N ASN A 2 23.07 0.39 -7.70
CA ASN A 2 23.81 -0.79 -8.16
C ASN A 2 22.86 -1.94 -8.56
N MET A 3 21.58 -1.64 -8.79
CA MET A 3 20.53 -2.63 -9.07
C MET A 3 20.62 -3.08 -10.52
N SER A 4 20.65 -4.39 -10.71
CA SER A 4 20.57 -5.03 -12.02
C SER A 4 19.11 -5.13 -12.51
N GLU A 5 18.96 -5.33 -13.82
CA GLU A 5 17.66 -5.61 -14.44
C GLU A 5 17.00 -6.88 -13.88
N GLU A 6 17.78 -7.93 -13.62
CA GLU A 6 17.27 -9.19 -13.06
C GLU A 6 16.70 -9.00 -11.65
N GLU A 7 17.38 -8.22 -10.79
CA GLU A 7 16.89 -7.90 -9.45
C GLU A 7 15.59 -7.09 -9.51
N TRP A 8 15.48 -6.14 -10.45
CA TRP A 8 14.26 -5.37 -10.68
C TRP A 8 13.09 -6.29 -11.11
N ASP A 9 13.33 -7.11 -12.12
CA ASP A 9 12.34 -8.00 -12.71
C ASP A 9 11.87 -9.06 -11.72
N SER A 10 12.79 -9.64 -10.94
CA SER A 10 12.46 -10.65 -9.95
C SER A 10 11.48 -10.10 -8.90
N VAL A 11 11.78 -8.93 -8.33
CA VAL A 11 10.93 -8.28 -7.33
C VAL A 11 9.57 -7.88 -7.91
N THR A 12 9.55 -7.29 -9.11
CA THR A 12 8.31 -6.91 -9.78
C THR A 12 7.43 -8.12 -10.12
N ARG A 13 8.05 -9.20 -10.62
CA ARG A 13 7.37 -10.45 -10.96
C ARG A 13 6.75 -11.12 -9.74
N VAL A 14 7.49 -11.20 -8.63
CA VAL A 14 7.02 -11.88 -7.42
C VAL A 14 5.99 -11.03 -6.68
N HIS A 15 6.26 -9.75 -6.46
CA HIS A 15 5.36 -8.93 -5.66
C HIS A 15 4.18 -8.42 -6.50
N LEU A 16 4.43 -7.53 -7.47
CA LEU A 16 3.34 -6.85 -8.16
C LEU A 16 2.53 -7.81 -9.04
N LYS A 17 3.20 -8.54 -9.94
CA LYS A 17 2.51 -9.51 -10.79
C LYS A 17 1.95 -10.69 -9.98
N GLY A 18 2.66 -11.13 -8.93
CA GLY A 18 2.19 -12.17 -8.04
C GLY A 18 0.97 -11.80 -7.20
N HIS A 19 0.69 -10.51 -6.98
CA HIS A 19 -0.60 -10.07 -6.42
C HIS A 19 -1.68 -9.96 -7.49
N PHE A 20 -1.36 -9.37 -8.65
CA PHE A 20 -2.32 -9.20 -9.73
C PHE A 20 -2.85 -10.52 -10.28
N ALA A 21 -1.98 -11.51 -10.51
CA ALA A 21 -2.34 -12.76 -11.16
C ALA A 21 -3.42 -13.57 -10.40
N PRO A 22 -3.25 -13.94 -9.12
CA PRO A 22 -4.29 -14.64 -8.37
C PRO A 22 -5.54 -13.78 -8.20
N ALA A 23 -5.39 -12.48 -7.94
CA ALA A 23 -6.53 -11.59 -7.76
C ALA A 23 -7.39 -11.48 -9.03
N ARG A 24 -6.76 -11.47 -10.22
CA ARG A 24 -7.45 -11.53 -11.52
C ARG A 24 -8.28 -12.80 -11.70
N HIS A 25 -7.79 -13.94 -11.23
CA HIS A 25 -8.55 -15.19 -11.28
C HIS A 25 -9.69 -15.22 -10.26
N ALA A 26 -9.44 -14.73 -9.04
CA ALA A 26 -10.45 -14.65 -7.98
C ALA A 26 -11.64 -13.76 -8.40
N ILE A 27 -11.37 -12.56 -8.94
CA ILE A 27 -12.45 -11.68 -9.39
C ILE A 27 -13.22 -12.24 -10.59
N ALA A 28 -12.57 -12.97 -11.50
CA ALA A 28 -13.27 -13.60 -12.61
C ALA A 28 -14.31 -14.61 -12.10
N TYR A 29 -13.91 -15.44 -11.12
CA TYR A 29 -14.80 -16.40 -10.47
C TYR A 29 -15.99 -15.73 -9.77
N TRP A 30 -15.74 -14.76 -8.90
CA TRP A 30 -16.80 -14.07 -8.17
C TRP A 30 -17.74 -13.27 -9.07
N ARG A 31 -17.20 -12.62 -10.10
CA ARG A 31 -18.02 -11.94 -11.11
C ARG A 31 -18.98 -12.92 -11.80
N ASP A 32 -18.52 -14.12 -12.13
CA ASP A 32 -19.35 -15.09 -12.83
C ASP A 32 -20.45 -15.67 -11.90
N LEU A 33 -20.15 -15.85 -10.60
CA LEU A 33 -21.16 -16.15 -9.57
C LEU A 33 -22.21 -15.04 -9.43
N ALA A 34 -21.76 -13.78 -9.30
CA ALA A 34 -22.66 -12.64 -9.18
C ALA A 34 -23.59 -12.51 -10.41
N LYS A 35 -23.07 -12.76 -11.61
CA LYS A 35 -23.88 -12.79 -12.85
C LYS A 35 -24.90 -13.94 -12.88
N ALA A 36 -24.61 -15.04 -12.20
CA ALA A 36 -25.53 -16.17 -12.06
C ALA A 36 -26.57 -15.94 -10.93
N GLY A 37 -26.55 -14.78 -10.26
CA GLY A 37 -27.46 -14.44 -9.16
C GLY A 37 -27.08 -15.09 -7.83
N VAL A 38 -25.86 -15.62 -7.70
CA VAL A 38 -25.33 -16.14 -6.43
C VAL A 38 -24.80 -14.96 -5.62
N GLU A 39 -25.19 -14.88 -4.35
CA GLU A 39 -24.66 -13.90 -3.42
C GLU A 39 -23.17 -14.14 -3.17
N VAL A 40 -22.37 -13.10 -3.31
CA VAL A 40 -20.92 -13.14 -3.15
C VAL A 40 -20.55 -12.28 -1.96
N ASP A 41 -19.79 -12.87 -1.03
CA ASP A 41 -19.16 -12.19 0.10
C ASP A 41 -17.64 -12.35 0.00
N GLY A 42 -17.05 -11.73 -1.03
CA GLY A 42 -15.63 -11.87 -1.34
C GLY A 42 -14.76 -10.94 -0.51
N ARG A 43 -13.58 -11.41 -0.09
CA ARG A 43 -12.56 -10.62 0.59
C ARG A 43 -11.21 -10.81 -0.06
N VAL A 44 -10.51 -9.72 -0.35
CA VAL A 44 -9.13 -9.72 -0.84
C VAL A 44 -8.30 -8.83 0.06
N VAL A 45 -7.26 -9.41 0.67
CA VAL A 45 -6.31 -8.69 1.50
C VAL A 45 -4.94 -8.75 0.82
N MET A 46 -4.43 -7.60 0.39
CA MET A 46 -3.14 -7.49 -0.29
C MET A 46 -2.05 -7.01 0.67
N THR A 47 -0.79 -7.42 0.47
CA THR A 47 0.32 -6.97 1.31
C THR A 47 1.14 -5.90 0.60
N SER A 48 0.99 -4.64 1.00
CA SER A 48 1.88 -3.53 0.65
C SER A 48 3.08 -3.47 1.62
N SER A 49 3.58 -2.27 1.93
CA SER A 49 4.65 -1.97 2.90
C SER A 49 4.79 -0.45 3.03
N GLY A 50 5.24 0.04 4.19
CA GLY A 50 5.66 1.45 4.35
C GLY A 50 6.70 1.88 3.29
N ALA A 51 7.57 0.96 2.84
CA ALA A 51 8.50 1.23 1.74
C ALA A 51 7.79 1.59 0.42
N GLY A 52 6.59 1.04 0.17
CA GLY A 52 5.77 1.39 -0.99
C GLY A 52 4.94 2.66 -0.80
N LEU A 53 4.74 3.10 0.44
CA LEU A 53 3.92 4.25 0.78
C LEU A 53 4.75 5.54 0.91
N MET A 54 5.91 5.46 1.57
CA MET A 54 6.81 6.60 1.81
C MET A 54 8.16 6.48 1.08
N GLY A 55 8.46 5.32 0.47
CA GLY A 55 9.77 5.02 -0.10
C GLY A 55 10.74 4.42 0.92
N SER A 56 11.79 3.74 0.44
CA SER A 56 12.86 3.20 1.29
C SER A 56 14.20 3.22 0.55
N ILE A 57 15.23 3.77 1.20
CA ILE A 57 16.58 3.87 0.64
C ILE A 57 17.13 2.48 0.34
N GLY A 58 17.67 2.30 -0.88
CA GLY A 58 18.21 1.02 -1.34
C GLY A 58 17.18 0.00 -1.82
N GLN A 59 15.87 0.27 -1.68
CA GLN A 59 14.80 -0.68 -1.99
C GLN A 59 13.88 -0.19 -3.13
N GLY A 60 14.42 0.48 -4.16
CA GLY A 60 13.61 1.13 -5.21
C GLY A 60 12.64 0.19 -5.96
N ASN A 61 13.08 -1.02 -6.34
CA ASN A 61 12.22 -2.04 -6.97
C ASN A 61 11.11 -2.54 -6.04
N TYR A 62 11.44 -2.79 -4.76
CA TYR A 62 10.49 -3.24 -3.76
C TYR A 62 9.47 -2.14 -3.43
N ALA A 63 9.94 -0.91 -3.20
CA ALA A 63 9.10 0.27 -3.03
C ALA A 63 8.13 0.45 -4.20
N ALA A 64 8.62 0.40 -5.44
CA ALA A 64 7.78 0.50 -6.65
C ALA A 64 6.73 -0.63 -6.72
N ALA A 65 7.12 -1.88 -6.44
CA ALA A 65 6.19 -3.00 -6.47
C ALA A 65 5.10 -2.88 -5.37
N LYS A 66 5.49 -2.47 -4.16
CA LYS A 66 4.56 -2.30 -3.03
C LYS A 66 3.64 -1.08 -3.17
N ALA A 67 4.13 0.00 -3.79
CA ALA A 67 3.32 1.14 -4.20
C ALA A 67 2.26 0.71 -5.24
N GLY A 68 2.68 -0.07 -6.23
CA GLY A 68 1.76 -0.65 -7.22
C GLY A 68 0.67 -1.51 -6.58
N ILE A 69 1.02 -2.32 -5.57
CA ILE A 69 0.05 -3.11 -4.82
C ILE A 69 -0.91 -2.22 -4.01
N ALA A 70 -0.42 -1.16 -3.36
CA ALA A 70 -1.29 -0.22 -2.64
C ALA A 70 -2.30 0.44 -3.58
N LEU A 71 -1.89 0.84 -4.78
CA LEU A 71 -2.81 1.40 -5.77
C LEU A 71 -3.76 0.35 -6.35
N LEU A 72 -3.32 -0.90 -6.53
CA LEU A 72 -4.19 -2.01 -6.93
C LEU A 72 -5.33 -2.22 -5.94
N VAL A 73 -5.11 -2.05 -4.63
CA VAL A 73 -6.17 -2.11 -3.62
C VAL A 73 -7.27 -1.09 -3.91
N VAL A 74 -6.90 0.17 -4.12
CA VAL A 74 -7.85 1.27 -4.40
C VAL A 74 -8.61 1.00 -5.70
N GLN A 75 -7.90 0.64 -6.77
CA GLN A 75 -8.51 0.36 -8.07
C GLN A 75 -9.46 -0.84 -8.01
N ALA A 76 -9.02 -1.94 -7.43
CA ALA A 76 -9.80 -3.16 -7.33
C ALA A 76 -11.04 -2.97 -6.45
N ALA A 77 -10.93 -2.26 -5.33
CA ALA A 77 -12.08 -1.93 -4.49
C ALA A 77 -13.18 -1.19 -5.28
N ALA A 78 -12.78 -0.20 -6.08
CA ALA A 78 -13.72 0.56 -6.92
C ALA A 78 -14.37 -0.29 -8.02
N GLU A 79 -13.63 -1.22 -8.61
CA GLU A 79 -14.13 -2.06 -9.71
C GLU A 79 -14.95 -3.28 -9.25
N TRP A 80 -14.62 -3.84 -8.10
CA TRP A 80 -15.06 -5.18 -7.68
C TRP A 80 -16.18 -5.15 -6.65
N GLY A 81 -16.42 -4.02 -5.99
CA GLY A 81 -17.52 -3.87 -5.02
C GLY A 81 -18.89 -4.19 -5.62
N ARG A 82 -19.12 -3.89 -6.90
CA ARG A 82 -20.35 -4.27 -7.63
C ARG A 82 -20.61 -5.78 -7.75
N TYR A 83 -19.63 -6.61 -7.41
CA TYR A 83 -19.72 -8.06 -7.39
C TYR A 83 -19.68 -8.64 -5.97
N GLY A 84 -19.85 -7.82 -4.93
CA GLY A 84 -19.80 -8.27 -3.53
C GLY A 84 -18.40 -8.57 -3.02
N VAL A 85 -17.36 -7.96 -3.61
CA VAL A 85 -15.96 -8.18 -3.21
C VAL A 85 -15.37 -6.93 -2.58
N LEU A 86 -14.91 -7.03 -1.34
CA LEU A 86 -14.16 -5.99 -0.65
C LEU A 86 -12.66 -6.24 -0.77
N VAL A 87 -11.89 -5.18 -1.00
CA VAL A 87 -10.44 -5.25 -1.23
C VAL A 87 -9.73 -4.27 -0.32
N ASN A 88 -8.81 -4.75 0.51
CA ASN A 88 -8.00 -3.91 1.40
C ASN A 88 -6.52 -4.31 1.33
N GLY A 89 -5.67 -3.44 1.85
CA GLY A 89 -4.23 -3.64 1.94
C GLY A 89 -3.74 -3.57 3.38
N VAL A 90 -2.65 -4.28 3.65
CA VAL A 90 -1.88 -4.14 4.88
C VAL A 90 -0.42 -3.87 4.53
N ALA A 91 0.19 -2.93 5.23
CA ALA A 91 1.61 -2.61 5.25
C ALA A 91 2.17 -3.06 6.61
N PRO A 92 2.64 -4.32 6.74
CA PRO A 92 3.12 -4.84 8.00
C PRO A 92 4.42 -4.16 8.41
N ASP A 93 4.55 -3.87 9.69
CA ASP A 93 5.84 -3.59 10.32
C ASP A 93 6.13 -4.62 11.42
N ALA A 94 6.91 -5.63 11.06
CA ALA A 94 7.21 -6.79 11.89
C ALA A 94 8.62 -7.35 11.62
N ARG A 95 9.12 -8.12 12.58
CA ARG A 95 10.32 -8.93 12.52
C ARG A 95 10.01 -10.18 11.68
N THR A 96 10.66 -10.23 10.52
CA THR A 96 10.52 -11.31 9.54
C THR A 96 11.91 -11.66 9.04
N ARG A 97 12.05 -12.77 8.33
CA ARG A 97 13.31 -13.11 7.62
C ARG A 97 13.87 -11.99 6.72
N MET A 98 13.03 -11.05 6.28
CA MET A 98 13.44 -9.91 5.45
C MET A 98 13.89 -8.69 6.27
N THR A 99 13.51 -8.60 7.55
CA THR A 99 13.73 -7.42 8.42
C THR A 99 14.63 -7.72 9.63
N GLU A 100 14.75 -9.00 10.02
CA GLU A 100 15.69 -9.49 11.02
C GLU A 100 17.15 -9.24 10.61
N GLY A 101 17.93 -8.66 11.52
CA GLY A 101 19.33 -8.32 11.29
C GLY A 101 19.55 -7.10 10.39
N VAL A 102 18.48 -6.54 9.80
CA VAL A 102 18.53 -5.34 8.94
C VAL A 102 17.94 -4.13 9.68
N PHE A 103 16.68 -4.25 10.10
CA PHE A 103 15.95 -3.19 10.81
C PHE A 103 15.76 -3.51 12.28
N TYR A 104 15.65 -4.79 12.62
CA TYR A 104 15.43 -5.28 13.97
C TYR A 104 16.53 -6.26 14.38
N GLY A 105 16.76 -6.40 15.69
CA GLY A 105 17.62 -7.46 16.21
C GLY A 105 17.18 -8.85 15.72
N ALA A 106 18.09 -9.82 15.64
CA ALA A 106 17.69 -11.18 15.24
C ALA A 106 16.91 -11.90 16.35
N GLU A 107 17.16 -11.53 17.61
CA GLU A 107 16.54 -12.16 18.77
C GLU A 107 15.28 -11.40 19.19
N ALA A 108 14.23 -12.16 19.51
CA ALA A 108 13.02 -11.63 20.13
C ALA A 108 13.32 -11.32 21.62
N PRO A 109 12.73 -10.26 22.19
CA PRO A 109 12.86 -9.97 23.61
C PRO A 109 12.16 -11.03 24.47
N ASP A 110 12.60 -11.16 25.72
CA ASP A 110 11.86 -11.92 26.73
C ASP A 110 10.55 -11.17 27.07
N GLY A 111 9.40 -11.73 26.69
CA GLY A 111 8.08 -11.15 26.94
C GLY A 111 7.40 -10.61 25.68
N TRP A 112 6.89 -9.38 25.73
CA TRP A 112 6.19 -8.76 24.59
C TRP A 112 7.19 -8.40 23.48
N ASP A 113 7.05 -9.03 22.31
CA ASP A 113 7.71 -8.60 21.08
C ASP A 113 6.74 -7.78 20.24
N ASP A 114 6.91 -6.47 20.24
CA ASP A 114 6.13 -5.54 19.42
C ASP A 114 6.25 -5.86 17.92
N LYS A 115 7.37 -6.48 17.54
CA LYS A 115 7.65 -6.87 16.16
C LYS A 115 7.30 -8.34 15.88
N ASP A 116 6.62 -9.06 16.77
CA ASP A 116 6.11 -10.39 16.44
C ASP A 116 5.15 -10.28 15.24
N PRO A 117 5.38 -11.02 14.14
CA PRO A 117 4.48 -11.02 12.98
C PRO A 117 3.06 -11.48 13.32
N ALA A 118 2.87 -12.23 14.40
CA ALA A 118 1.54 -12.60 14.92
C ALA A 118 0.69 -11.37 15.23
N ASN A 119 1.28 -10.25 15.61
CA ASN A 119 0.58 -9.02 15.93
C ASN A 119 -0.17 -8.40 14.73
N VAL A 120 0.25 -8.70 13.50
CA VAL A 120 -0.43 -8.24 12.26
C VAL A 120 -1.60 -9.15 11.88
N SER A 121 -1.61 -10.38 12.37
CA SER A 121 -2.56 -11.42 11.95
C SER A 121 -4.01 -11.11 12.30
N PRO A 122 -4.36 -10.54 13.48
CA PRO A 122 -5.75 -10.18 13.80
C PRO A 122 -6.39 -9.25 12.75
N LEU A 123 -5.65 -8.25 12.25
CA LEU A 123 -6.13 -7.35 11.21
C LEU A 123 -6.38 -8.10 9.90
N MET A 124 -5.44 -8.96 9.48
CA MET A 124 -5.59 -9.78 8.27
C MET A 124 -6.83 -10.68 8.34
N VAL A 125 -7.05 -11.32 9.49
CA VAL A 125 -8.20 -12.19 9.74
C VAL A 125 -9.50 -11.39 9.70
N TRP A 126 -9.57 -10.24 10.38
CA TRP A 126 -10.77 -9.41 10.38
C TRP A 126 -11.10 -8.91 8.97
N LEU A 127 -10.12 -8.40 8.22
CA LEU A 127 -10.30 -7.95 6.83
C LEU A 127 -10.76 -9.08 5.88
N GLY A 128 -10.43 -10.33 6.21
CA GLY A 128 -10.85 -11.53 5.50
C GLY A 128 -12.19 -12.11 5.96
N SER A 129 -12.82 -11.54 6.97
CA SER A 129 -14.04 -12.07 7.60
C SER A 129 -15.32 -11.42 7.06
N ALA A 130 -16.46 -12.06 7.35
CA ALA A 130 -17.78 -11.52 7.06
C ALA A 130 -18.08 -10.22 7.85
N ASP A 131 -17.44 -10.01 9.00
CA ASP A 131 -17.61 -8.82 9.84
C ASP A 131 -16.93 -7.56 9.25
N CYS A 132 -16.11 -7.71 8.21
CA CYS A 132 -15.48 -6.58 7.54
C CYS A 132 -16.46 -5.89 6.59
N ASP A 133 -16.70 -4.60 6.84
CA ASP A 133 -17.49 -3.67 6.02
C ASP A 133 -16.63 -2.61 5.31
N VAL A 134 -15.29 -2.75 5.38
CA VAL A 134 -14.32 -1.80 4.85
C VAL A 134 -13.81 -2.25 3.48
N THR A 135 -13.59 -1.30 2.57
CA THR A 135 -12.92 -1.55 1.28
C THR A 135 -12.10 -0.34 0.83
N GLY A 136 -11.10 -0.57 -0.01
CA GLY A 136 -10.25 0.46 -0.61
C GLY A 136 -9.26 1.11 0.34
N ARG A 137 -9.00 0.49 1.50
CA ARG A 137 -8.10 1.04 2.53
C ARG A 137 -6.82 0.22 2.63
N VAL A 138 -5.72 0.91 2.92
CA VAL A 138 -4.43 0.31 3.28
C VAL A 138 -4.14 0.67 4.73
N PHE A 139 -3.70 -0.30 5.52
CA PHE A 139 -3.41 -0.12 6.93
C PHE A 139 -1.97 -0.46 7.25
N GLU A 140 -1.27 0.38 8.00
CA GLU A 140 -0.06 -0.01 8.69
C GLU A 140 -0.42 -0.70 10.01
N ALA A 141 0.31 -1.76 10.36
CA ALA A 141 0.09 -2.52 11.58
C ALA A 141 1.41 -3.00 12.18
N THR A 142 1.57 -2.78 13.49
CA THR A 142 2.73 -3.21 14.27
C THR A 142 2.32 -3.35 15.73
N GLY A 143 2.76 -4.41 16.41
CA GLY A 143 2.40 -4.63 17.81
C GLY A 143 0.90 -4.53 18.08
N GLY A 144 0.53 -3.74 19.08
CA GLY A 144 -0.87 -3.43 19.42
C GLY A 144 -1.47 -2.25 18.64
N SER A 145 -0.82 -1.77 17.59
CA SER A 145 -1.17 -0.52 16.89
C SER A 145 -1.52 -0.75 15.43
N LEU A 146 -2.49 0.01 14.93
CA LEU A 146 -2.78 0.12 13.51
C LEU A 146 -3.21 1.55 13.15
N ASN A 147 -2.92 1.97 11.92
CA ASN A 147 -3.36 3.23 11.36
C ASN A 147 -3.76 3.05 9.89
N VAL A 148 -4.73 3.84 9.45
CA VAL A 148 -5.02 3.95 8.01
C VAL A 148 -3.91 4.76 7.34
N CYS A 149 -3.46 4.29 6.18
CA CYS A 149 -2.54 5.02 5.32
C CYS A 149 -3.37 5.67 4.22
N ASP A 150 -3.68 6.95 4.39
CA ASP A 150 -4.37 7.71 3.36
C ASP A 150 -3.45 7.86 2.14
N GLY A 151 -3.91 7.44 0.96
CA GLY A 151 -3.16 7.55 -0.29
C GLY A 151 -2.96 9.00 -0.74
N TRP A 152 -2.46 9.19 -1.97
CA TRP A 152 -2.29 10.52 -2.57
C TRP A 152 -3.57 11.36 -2.48
N GLN A 153 -3.45 12.56 -1.92
CA GLN A 153 -4.54 13.53 -1.80
C GLN A 153 -4.35 14.68 -2.79
N HIS A 154 -5.44 15.33 -3.18
CA HIS A 154 -5.37 16.59 -3.89
C HIS A 154 -4.84 17.68 -2.95
N GLY A 155 -3.64 18.17 -3.23
CA GLY A 155 -3.08 19.33 -2.54
C GLY A 155 -3.76 20.65 -2.95
N PRO A 156 -3.31 21.78 -2.37
CA PRO A 156 -3.83 23.11 -2.67
C PRO A 156 -3.67 23.48 -4.15
N VAL A 157 -4.77 23.96 -4.75
CA VAL A 157 -4.80 24.39 -6.15
C VAL A 157 -4.39 25.85 -6.26
N VAL A 158 -3.32 26.11 -7.01
CA VAL A 158 -2.94 27.47 -7.44
C VAL A 158 -3.45 27.68 -8.87
N SER A 159 -4.23 28.72 -9.10
CA SER A 159 -4.88 28.97 -10.39
C SER A 159 -4.62 30.38 -10.91
N VAL A 160 -4.39 30.49 -12.21
CA VAL A 160 -4.42 31.75 -12.99
C VAL A 160 -5.73 31.88 -13.80
N ALA A 161 -6.76 31.12 -13.42
CA ALA A 161 -8.09 31.09 -14.02
C ALA A 161 -8.09 30.67 -15.51
N GLY A 162 -8.76 31.43 -16.38
CA GLY A 162 -9.07 31.05 -17.77
C GLY A 162 -7.89 31.11 -18.75
N ARG A 163 -6.65 30.98 -18.28
CA ARG A 163 -5.44 30.99 -19.11
C ARG A 163 -4.41 30.01 -18.58
N ARG A 164 -3.39 29.74 -19.39
CA ARG A 164 -2.19 29.02 -18.94
C ARG A 164 -1.29 29.92 -18.09
N PHE A 165 -0.45 29.30 -17.27
CA PHE A 165 0.68 29.97 -16.64
C PHE A 165 1.67 30.46 -17.71
N GLU A 166 2.22 31.65 -17.51
CA GLU A 166 3.47 32.04 -18.14
C GLU A 166 4.65 31.40 -17.37
N VAL A 167 5.75 31.08 -18.05
CA VAL A 167 6.91 30.38 -17.43
C VAL A 167 7.42 31.13 -16.19
N ALA A 168 7.41 32.47 -16.23
CA ALA A 168 7.83 33.32 -15.11
C ALA A 168 6.94 33.21 -13.86
N GLU A 169 5.69 32.74 -14.00
CA GLU A 169 4.72 32.60 -12.89
C GLU A 169 4.82 31.24 -12.19
N VAL A 170 5.36 30.22 -12.87
CA VAL A 170 5.35 28.82 -12.40
C VAL A 170 6.14 28.65 -11.10
N GLY A 171 7.29 29.33 -10.96
CA GLY A 171 8.13 29.20 -9.77
C GLY A 171 7.40 29.58 -8.48
N GLU A 172 6.78 30.75 -8.45
CA GLU A 172 5.98 31.21 -7.31
C GLU A 172 4.76 30.33 -7.07
N ALA A 173 4.08 29.89 -8.13
CA ALA A 173 2.93 29.00 -8.02
C ALA A 173 3.31 27.64 -7.38
N VAL A 174 4.45 27.06 -7.77
CA VAL A 174 4.98 25.82 -7.19
C VAL A 174 5.33 26.02 -5.71
N HIS A 175 6.05 27.08 -5.36
CA HIS A 175 6.42 27.33 -3.96
C HIS A 175 5.22 27.55 -3.06
N ARG A 176 4.16 28.19 -3.56
CA ARG A 176 2.89 28.33 -2.81
C ARG A 176 2.20 26.99 -2.62
N SER A 177 2.08 26.21 -3.69
CA SER A 177 1.46 24.88 -3.64
C SER A 177 2.16 23.95 -2.63
N ILE A 178 3.50 23.99 -2.58
CA ILE A 178 4.30 23.22 -1.60
C ILE A 178 4.08 23.73 -0.17
N ARG A 179 4.14 25.05 0.05
CA ARG A 179 4.01 25.66 1.39
C ARG A 179 2.67 25.37 2.04
N ASP A 180 1.62 25.28 1.23
CA ASP A 180 0.26 25.07 1.70
C ASP A 180 -0.09 23.57 1.80
N ALA A 181 0.78 22.68 1.34
CA ALA A 181 0.62 21.23 1.44
C ALA A 181 1.23 20.69 2.74
N PRO A 182 0.74 19.57 3.27
CA PRO A 182 1.41 18.87 4.37
C PRO A 182 2.82 18.42 3.99
N ASP A 183 3.73 18.43 4.95
CA ASP A 183 5.06 17.84 4.76
C ASP A 183 4.94 16.34 4.44
N PRO A 184 5.68 15.83 3.45
CA PRO A 184 5.68 14.41 3.15
C PRO A 184 6.33 13.63 4.30
N ALA A 185 5.80 12.44 4.58
CA ALA A 185 6.47 11.51 5.49
C ALA A 185 7.89 11.20 4.97
N PRO A 186 8.89 11.09 5.86
CA PRO A 186 10.27 10.85 5.45
C PRO A 186 10.41 9.46 4.80
N VAL A 187 11.33 9.36 3.84
CA VAL A 187 11.71 8.09 3.22
C VAL A 187 12.41 7.23 4.27
N PHE A 188 12.06 5.95 4.38
CA PHE A 188 12.73 5.05 5.32
C PHE A 188 14.24 4.98 5.04
N GLY A 189 15.05 5.18 6.10
CA GLY A 189 16.51 5.16 6.02
C GLY A 189 17.15 6.44 5.48
N SER A 190 16.40 7.53 5.27
CA SER A 190 16.97 8.81 4.80
C SER A 190 17.71 9.62 5.87
N GLY A 191 17.77 9.15 7.12
CA GLY A 191 18.36 9.88 8.25
C GLY A 191 17.56 11.14 8.57
N GLY A 192 16.49 10.97 9.36
CA GLY A 192 15.87 12.05 10.12
C GLY A 192 16.48 12.15 11.50
#